data_AF-A0A6L5NYM0-F1
#
_entry.id   AF-A0A6L5NYM0-F1
#
_cell.length_a   1.000
_cell.length_b   1.000
_cell.length_c   1.000
_cell.angle_alpha   90.00
_cell.angle_beta   90.00
_cell.angle_gamma   90.00
#
_symmetry.space_group_name_H-M   'P 1'
#
loop_
_entity.id
_entity.type
_entity.pdbx_description
1 polymer ?
#
loop_
_entity_poly.entity_id
_entity_poly.type
_entity_poly.pdbx_seq_one_letter_code
_entity_poly.pdbx_strand_id
1 'polypeptide(L)'
;MALFSLLVAILVERSKMLPHILQFDELISRYQQAFWRVDSLKHGHLALLAIAIPAVCVFAISALLDGIFFDVFSLLFSVIIAVTCLSHQSLRHVFKKYLQAACRGDAQACFIYAQQLDCHECLQAVNEQELGLKVGESVAWINYRYYGAVALYFVFFGPVGAVLYCSVRYYFDLLMKHNVSHPWVDFLLLALDWLPARIFSFGYVLSGQFTSGFKVWRRQALTLQNNARDIVCQTASAAESIPPQSHAPICVQSTLALLALSKRNLFLLVTTLAVLTIFGVVH
;
A
#
# COMPACT_ATOMS: atom_id res chain seq x y z
N MET A 1 -18.83 -4.48 -10.79
CA MET A 1 -18.23 -5.48 -9.87
C MET A 1 -17.13 -4.89 -8.99
N ALA A 2 -16.21 -4.07 -9.51
CA ALA A 2 -15.05 -3.59 -8.75
C ALA A 2 -15.40 -2.85 -7.45
N LEU A 3 -16.36 -1.92 -7.47
CA LEU A 3 -16.78 -1.19 -6.27
C LEU A 3 -17.32 -2.12 -5.18
N PHE A 4 -18.24 -3.03 -5.54
CA PHE A 4 -18.85 -3.92 -4.57
C PHE A 4 -17.80 -4.86 -3.97
N SER A 5 -16.95 -5.45 -4.81
CA SER A 5 -15.85 -6.31 -4.36
C SER A 5 -14.90 -5.59 -3.42
N LEU A 6 -14.52 -4.35 -3.76
CA LEU A 6 -13.61 -3.54 -2.93
C LEU A 6 -14.26 -3.14 -1.59
N LEU A 7 -15.53 -2.76 -1.59
CA LEU A 7 -16.25 -2.37 -0.38
C LEU A 7 -16.44 -3.55 0.57
N VAL A 8 -16.83 -4.72 0.05
CA VAL A 8 -16.89 -5.96 0.81
C VAL A 8 -15.50 -6.33 1.33
N ALA A 9 -14.46 -6.20 0.50
CA ALA A 9 -13.10 -6.50 0.91
C ALA A 9 -12.63 -5.62 2.07
N ILE A 10 -12.89 -4.31 2.01
CA ILE A 10 -12.57 -3.37 3.09
C ILE A 10 -13.36 -3.74 4.37
N LEU A 11 -14.64 -4.08 4.27
CA LEU A 11 -15.44 -4.50 5.44
C LEU A 11 -14.89 -5.77 6.09
N VAL A 12 -14.58 -6.79 5.29
CA VAL A 12 -14.01 -8.06 5.76
C VAL A 12 -12.64 -7.82 6.41
N GLU A 13 -11.79 -7.04 5.76
CA GLU A 13 -10.47 -6.65 6.26
C GLU A 13 -10.59 -5.96 7.64
N ARG A 14 -11.55 -5.06 7.81
CA ARG A 14 -11.78 -4.34 9.07
C ARG A 14 -12.31 -5.24 10.18
N SER A 15 -12.98 -6.34 9.86
CA SER A 15 -13.50 -7.30 10.85
C SER A 15 -12.40 -8.18 11.49
N LYS A 16 -11.17 -8.17 10.96
CA LYS A 16 -10.02 -8.99 11.41
C LYS A 16 -10.28 -10.50 11.39
N MET A 17 -11.28 -10.96 10.63
CA MET A 17 -11.67 -12.36 10.57
C MET A 17 -10.78 -13.22 9.67
N LEU A 18 -9.83 -12.62 8.92
CA LEU A 18 -9.04 -13.36 7.96
C LEU A 18 -7.91 -14.16 8.64
N PRO A 19 -7.79 -15.48 8.36
CA PRO A 19 -6.62 -16.26 8.76
C PRO A 19 -5.32 -15.70 8.17
N HIS A 20 -4.21 -15.83 8.92
CA HIS A 20 -2.88 -15.42 8.45
C HIS A 20 -2.49 -16.08 7.12
N ILE A 21 -2.93 -17.31 6.91
CA ILE A 21 -2.62 -18.14 5.74
C ILE A 21 -3.20 -17.56 4.44
N LEU A 22 -4.26 -16.75 4.52
CA LEU A 22 -4.93 -16.17 3.36
C LEU A 22 -4.39 -14.77 2.99
N GLN A 23 -3.35 -14.28 3.67
CA GLN A 23 -2.72 -13.01 3.29
C GLN A 23 -1.90 -13.20 2.02
N PHE A 24 -1.94 -12.20 1.13
CA PHE A 24 -1.24 -12.29 -0.16
C PHE A 24 0.25 -12.60 0.00
N ASP A 25 0.94 -11.89 0.89
CA ASP A 25 2.39 -12.06 1.13
C ASP A 25 2.75 -13.50 1.59
N GLU A 26 1.85 -14.19 2.31
CA GLU A 26 2.03 -15.59 2.73
C GLU A 26 1.69 -16.59 1.61
N LEU A 27 0.69 -16.29 0.79
CA LEU A 27 0.35 -17.12 -0.37
C LEU A 27 1.46 -17.08 -1.42
N ILE A 28 1.95 -15.89 -1.74
CA ILE A 28 3.02 -15.69 -2.72
C ILE A 28 4.36 -16.23 -2.21
N SER A 29 4.62 -16.18 -0.90
CA SER A 29 5.83 -16.77 -0.32
C SER A 29 5.84 -18.29 -0.44
N ARG A 30 4.70 -18.96 -0.22
CA ARG A 30 4.57 -20.41 -0.45
C ARG A 30 4.74 -20.79 -1.91
N TYR A 31 4.12 -20.04 -2.81
CA TYR A 31 4.32 -20.21 -4.25
C TYR A 31 5.81 -20.05 -4.62
N GLN A 32 6.46 -19.00 -4.12
CA GLN A 32 7.88 -18.77 -4.34
C GLN A 32 8.72 -19.94 -3.82
N GLN A 33 8.51 -20.39 -2.58
CA GLN A 33 9.28 -21.50 -2.01
C GLN A 33 9.05 -22.83 -2.75
N ALA A 34 7.85 -23.07 -3.27
CA ALA A 34 7.51 -24.30 -3.99
C ALA A 34 8.12 -24.36 -5.40
N PHE A 35 8.12 -23.23 -6.13
CA PHE A 35 8.48 -23.23 -7.56
C PHE A 35 9.77 -22.48 -7.90
N TRP A 36 10.21 -21.55 -7.04
CA TRP A 36 11.26 -20.56 -7.36
C TRP A 36 12.28 -20.40 -6.24
N ARG A 37 13.47 -20.97 -6.42
CA ARG A 37 14.60 -20.67 -5.52
C ARG A 37 15.05 -19.22 -5.72
N VAL A 38 15.41 -18.56 -4.62
CA VAL A 38 15.86 -17.15 -4.63
C VAL A 38 17.08 -16.97 -5.55
N ASP A 39 17.99 -17.93 -5.61
CA ASP A 39 19.14 -17.89 -6.53
C ASP A 39 18.74 -17.90 -8.00
N SER A 40 17.66 -18.60 -8.37
CA SER A 40 17.16 -18.63 -9.75
C SER A 40 16.59 -17.29 -10.17
N LEU A 41 16.00 -16.54 -9.22
CA LEU A 41 15.44 -15.21 -9.43
C LEU A 41 16.51 -14.14 -9.73
N LYS A 42 17.81 -14.47 -9.63
CA LYS A 42 18.92 -13.64 -10.13
C LYS A 42 18.92 -13.52 -11.66
N HIS A 43 18.19 -14.37 -12.37
CA HIS A 43 18.01 -14.27 -13.81
C HIS A 43 16.74 -13.48 -14.10
N GLY A 44 16.85 -12.33 -14.76
CA GLY A 44 15.73 -11.39 -14.94
C GLY A 44 14.51 -11.99 -15.65
N HIS A 45 14.70 -12.92 -16.58
CA HIS A 45 13.60 -13.61 -17.26
C HIS A 45 12.83 -14.56 -16.32
N LEU A 46 13.51 -15.25 -15.40
CA LEU A 46 12.87 -16.11 -14.40
C LEU A 46 12.13 -15.27 -13.36
N ALA A 47 12.69 -14.12 -12.95
CA ALA A 47 12.00 -13.18 -12.08
C ALA A 47 10.71 -12.64 -12.72
N LEU A 48 10.77 -12.27 -14.01
CA LEU A 48 9.58 -11.82 -14.75
C LEU A 48 8.52 -12.91 -14.84
N LEU A 49 8.92 -14.16 -15.14
CA LEU A 49 7.98 -15.29 -15.18
C LEU A 49 7.34 -15.53 -13.81
N ALA A 50 8.15 -15.52 -12.75
CA ALA A 50 7.68 -15.73 -11.38
C ALA A 50 6.64 -14.68 -10.96
N ILE A 51 6.84 -13.40 -11.34
CA ILE A 51 5.92 -12.29 -11.09
C ILE A 51 4.63 -12.41 -11.93
N ALA A 52 4.75 -12.80 -13.20
CA ALA A 52 3.63 -12.81 -14.14
C ALA A 52 2.67 -13.99 -13.91
N ILE A 53 3.18 -15.16 -13.51
CA ILE A 53 2.37 -16.39 -13.35
C ILE A 53 1.14 -16.18 -12.44
N PRO A 54 1.25 -15.62 -11.22
CA PRO A 54 0.07 -15.39 -10.37
C PRO A 54 -1.01 -14.55 -11.04
N ALA A 55 -0.63 -13.48 -11.75
CA ALA A 55 -1.56 -12.62 -12.46
C ALA A 55 -2.21 -13.33 -13.65
N VAL A 56 -1.43 -14.13 -14.40
CA VAL A 56 -1.93 -14.94 -15.52
C VAL A 56 -2.90 -16.03 -15.03
N CYS A 57 -2.61 -16.68 -13.90
CA CYS A 57 -3.52 -17.66 -13.29
C CYS A 57 -4.84 -17.01 -12.88
N VAL A 58 -4.79 -15.84 -12.24
CA VAL A 58 -5.99 -15.10 -11.85
C VAL A 58 -6.79 -14.63 -13.07
N PHE A 59 -6.11 -14.22 -14.15
CA PHE A 59 -6.75 -13.88 -15.42
C PHE A 59 -7.44 -15.10 -16.03
N ALA A 60 -6.76 -16.24 -16.13
CA ALA A 60 -7.32 -17.47 -16.68
C ALA A 60 -8.53 -17.95 -15.88
N ILE A 61 -8.46 -17.92 -14.54
CA ILE A 61 -9.60 -18.29 -13.69
C ILE A 61 -10.75 -17.29 -13.85
N SER A 62 -10.47 -15.98 -13.90
CA SER A 62 -11.51 -14.96 -14.12
C SER A 62 -12.23 -15.19 -15.46
N ALA A 63 -11.47 -15.40 -16.54
CA ALA A 63 -12.02 -15.67 -17.87
C ALA A 63 -12.84 -16.96 -17.95
N LEU A 64 -12.52 -17.98 -17.13
CA LEU A 64 -13.31 -19.21 -17.04
C LEU A 64 -14.61 -19.02 -16.25
N LEU A 65 -14.66 -18.06 -15.32
CA LEU A 65 -15.82 -17.76 -14.49
C LEU A 65 -16.77 -16.74 -15.14
N ASP A 66 -16.30 -16.01 -16.14
CA ASP A 66 -17.08 -15.00 -16.85
C ASP A 66 -18.32 -15.64 -17.54
N GLY A 67 -19.48 -15.02 -17.34
CA GLY A 67 -20.76 -15.49 -17.87
C GLY A 67 -21.41 -16.64 -17.10
N ILE A 68 -20.77 -17.18 -16.06
CA ILE A 68 -21.37 -18.23 -15.22
C ILE A 68 -22.34 -17.61 -14.21
N PHE A 69 -23.61 -18.02 -14.26
CA PHE A 69 -24.64 -17.68 -13.27
C PHE A 69 -24.76 -16.16 -13.02
N PHE A 70 -24.92 -15.37 -14.09
CA PHE A 70 -25.03 -13.89 -14.02
C PHE A 70 -23.82 -13.23 -13.32
N ASP A 71 -22.60 -13.72 -13.58
CA ASP A 71 -21.32 -13.22 -13.03
C ASP A 71 -21.18 -13.29 -11.50
N VAL A 72 -22.06 -14.00 -10.80
CA VAL A 72 -21.99 -14.14 -9.33
C VAL A 72 -20.68 -14.80 -8.89
N PHE A 73 -20.21 -15.82 -9.61
CA PHE A 73 -18.94 -16.48 -9.29
C PHE A 73 -17.73 -15.60 -9.60
N SER A 74 -17.77 -14.82 -10.69
CA SER A 74 -16.74 -13.84 -11.03
C SER A 74 -16.65 -12.76 -9.93
N LEU A 75 -17.80 -12.28 -9.43
CA LEU A 75 -17.88 -11.37 -8.29
C LEU A 75 -17.28 -11.99 -7.01
N LEU A 76 -17.69 -13.22 -6.64
CA LEU A 76 -17.18 -13.89 -5.45
C LEU A 76 -15.66 -14.07 -5.51
N PHE A 77 -15.14 -14.51 -6.66
CA PHE A 77 -13.72 -14.65 -6.88
C PHE A 77 -12.99 -13.30 -6.77
N SER A 78 -13.54 -12.25 -7.37
CA SER A 78 -13.04 -10.88 -7.28
C SER A 78 -12.99 -10.35 -5.84
N VAL A 79 -14.01 -10.63 -5.02
CA VAL A 79 -14.03 -10.32 -3.59
C VAL A 79 -12.90 -11.06 -2.85
N ILE A 80 -12.75 -12.36 -3.09
CA ILE A 80 -11.70 -13.17 -2.44
C ILE A 80 -10.32 -12.58 -2.77
N ILE A 81 -10.04 -12.28 -4.04
CA ILE A 81 -8.77 -11.67 -4.46
C ILE A 81 -8.57 -10.29 -3.82
N ALA A 82 -9.61 -9.43 -3.80
CA ALA A 82 -9.50 -8.12 -3.17
C ALA A 82 -9.20 -8.22 -1.66
N VAL A 83 -9.86 -9.15 -0.95
CA VAL A 83 -9.62 -9.41 0.48
C VAL A 83 -8.19 -9.87 0.71
N THR A 84 -7.69 -10.83 -0.06
CA THR A 84 -6.34 -11.38 0.12
C THR A 84 -5.26 -10.32 -0.17
N CYS A 85 -5.44 -9.53 -1.24
CA CYS A 85 -4.52 -8.46 -1.63
C CYS A 85 -4.51 -7.26 -0.67
N LEU A 86 -5.64 -6.88 -0.07
CA LEU A 86 -5.70 -5.74 0.86
C LEU A 86 -5.29 -6.11 2.30
N SER A 87 -5.33 -7.40 2.67
CA SER A 87 -5.12 -7.84 4.05
C SER A 87 -3.65 -7.92 4.44
N HIS A 88 -3.22 -7.02 5.33
CA HIS A 88 -1.86 -6.99 5.89
C HIS A 88 -1.91 -6.85 7.41
N GLN A 89 -1.99 -7.99 8.12
CA GLN A 89 -2.15 -7.98 9.58
C GLN A 89 -0.83 -7.79 10.32
N SER A 90 0.28 -8.28 9.76
CA SER A 90 1.62 -8.14 10.32
C SER A 90 1.99 -6.67 10.54
N LEU A 91 1.81 -5.83 9.53
CA LEU A 91 2.06 -4.38 9.60
C LEU A 91 1.19 -3.69 10.64
N ARG A 92 -0.10 -4.04 10.72
CA ARG A 92 -1.01 -3.49 11.74
C ARG A 92 -0.58 -3.85 13.15
N HIS A 93 -0.09 -5.06 13.33
CA HIS A 93 0.39 -5.54 14.62
C HIS A 93 1.67 -4.80 15.06
N VAL A 94 2.63 -4.61 14.15
CA VAL A 94 3.84 -3.80 14.40
C VAL A 94 3.46 -2.36 14.72
N PHE A 95 2.58 -1.74 13.94
CA PHE A 95 2.10 -0.38 14.20
C PHE A 95 1.38 -0.25 15.55
N LYS A 96 0.57 -1.25 15.94
CA LYS A 96 -0.07 -1.27 17.27
C LYS A 96 0.97 -1.35 18.39
N LYS A 97 2.02 -2.18 18.23
CA LYS A 97 3.12 -2.26 19.20
C LYS A 97 3.89 -0.95 19.30
N TYR A 98 4.14 -0.27 18.18
CA TYR A 98 4.72 1.08 18.15
C TYR A 98 3.86 2.07 18.96
N LEU A 99 2.56 2.16 18.69
CA LEU A 99 1.67 3.07 19.43
C LEU A 99 1.65 2.75 20.93
N GLN A 100 1.65 1.46 21.30
CA GLN A 100 1.69 1.05 22.70
C GLN A 100 3.01 1.43 23.39
N ALA A 101 4.14 1.27 22.71
CA ALA A 101 5.44 1.70 23.23
C ALA A 101 5.50 3.22 23.40
N ALA A 102 4.98 3.97 22.42
CA ALA A 102 5.00 5.42 22.46
C ALA A 102 4.08 5.99 23.55
N CYS A 103 2.90 5.40 23.76
CA CYS A 103 2.04 5.74 24.90
C CYS A 103 2.67 5.41 26.27
N ARG A 104 3.61 4.46 26.32
CA ARG A 104 4.39 4.13 27.54
C ARG A 104 5.62 5.02 27.73
N GLY A 105 5.98 5.86 26.75
CA GLY A 105 7.19 6.67 26.78
C GLY A 105 8.49 5.89 26.56
N ASP A 106 8.42 4.66 26.05
CA ASP A 106 9.61 3.83 25.77
C ASP A 106 10.19 4.18 24.40
N ALA A 107 11.15 5.10 24.37
CA ALA A 107 11.75 5.58 23.13
C ALA A 107 12.52 4.49 22.38
N GLN A 108 13.26 3.64 23.10
CA GLN A 108 14.05 2.56 22.50
C GLN A 108 13.15 1.55 21.78
N ALA A 109 12.07 1.10 22.42
CA ALA A 109 11.12 0.21 21.78
C ALA A 109 10.44 0.87 20.56
N CYS A 110 10.19 2.18 20.62
CA CYS A 110 9.65 2.92 19.47
C CYS A 110 10.59 2.90 18.28
N PHE A 111 11.90 3.12 18.45
CA PHE A 111 12.87 3.02 17.35
C PHE A 111 12.90 1.61 16.74
N ILE A 112 12.88 0.57 17.58
CA ILE A 112 12.87 -0.83 17.11
C ILE A 112 11.61 -1.10 16.27
N TYR A 113 10.43 -0.75 16.78
CA TYR A 113 9.18 -0.98 16.04
C TYR A 113 9.05 -0.08 14.81
N ALA A 114 9.59 1.14 14.84
CA ALA A 114 9.61 2.03 13.69
C ALA A 114 10.47 1.45 12.55
N GLN A 115 11.65 0.90 12.88
CA GLN A 115 12.52 0.22 11.91
C GLN A 115 11.88 -1.06 11.36
N GLN A 116 11.11 -1.79 12.18
CA GLN A 116 10.35 -2.95 11.71
C GLN A 116 9.18 -2.57 10.79
N LEU A 117 8.59 -1.39 10.99
CA LEU A 117 7.48 -0.91 10.18
C LEU A 117 7.95 -0.48 8.79
N ASP A 118 9.13 0.12 8.70
CA ASP A 118 9.77 0.47 7.44
C ASP A 118 11.26 0.16 7.44
N CYS A 119 11.62 -0.99 6.88
CA CYS A 119 13.00 -1.44 6.79
C CYS A 119 13.85 -0.66 5.78
N HIS A 120 13.23 0.17 4.93
CA HIS A 120 13.92 0.88 3.84
C HIS A 120 14.33 2.31 4.23
N GLU A 121 13.80 2.85 5.33
CA GLU A 121 14.19 4.18 5.82
C GLU A 121 15.20 4.05 6.96
N CYS A 122 16.36 4.69 6.82
CA CYS A 122 17.36 4.76 7.87
C CYS A 122 16.90 5.73 8.97
N LEU A 123 16.19 5.21 9.97
CA LEU A 123 15.68 5.98 11.11
C LEU A 123 16.73 6.23 12.22
N GLN A 124 17.94 5.69 12.08
CA GLN A 124 18.99 5.73 13.12
C GLN A 124 19.57 7.13 13.39
N ALA A 125 19.36 8.10 12.49
CA ALA A 125 19.83 9.48 12.63
C ALA A 125 18.73 10.47 13.08
N VAL A 126 17.52 9.98 13.37
CA VAL A 126 16.36 10.83 13.66
C VAL A 126 16.24 11.05 15.17
N ASN A 127 16.04 12.30 15.57
CA ASN A 127 15.82 12.66 16.98
C ASN A 127 14.45 12.16 17.48
N GLU A 128 14.29 11.90 18.78
CA GLU A 128 13.04 11.36 19.36
C GLU A 128 11.80 12.22 19.03
N GLN A 129 12.00 13.53 19.00
CA GLN A 129 10.96 14.51 18.66
C GLN A 129 10.51 14.43 17.20
N GLU A 130 11.41 14.07 16.28
CA GLU A 130 11.14 13.95 14.85
C GLU A 130 10.67 12.53 14.46
N LEU A 131 10.94 11.54 15.30
CA LEU A 131 10.58 10.15 15.08
C LEU A 131 9.08 9.98 14.82
N GLY A 132 8.23 10.67 15.60
CA GLY A 132 6.77 10.60 15.41
C GLY A 132 6.31 11.09 14.03
N LEU A 133 6.93 12.15 13.51
CA LEU A 133 6.63 12.67 12.18
C LEU A 133 7.10 11.68 11.10
N LYS A 134 8.34 11.17 11.22
CA LYS A 134 8.91 10.21 10.27
C LYS A 134 8.12 8.91 10.21
N VAL A 135 7.70 8.39 11.35
CA VAL A 135 6.80 7.23 11.41
C VAL A 135 5.44 7.57 10.79
N GLY A 136 4.92 8.79 10.98
CA GLY A 136 3.71 9.24 10.31
C GLY A 136 3.84 9.28 8.78
N GLU A 137 4.98 9.75 8.26
CA GLU A 137 5.30 9.72 6.82
C GLU A 137 5.37 8.28 6.30
N SER A 138 6.09 7.39 7.01
CA SER A 138 6.14 5.96 6.71
C SER A 138 4.75 5.31 6.71
N VAL A 139 3.89 5.68 7.66
CA VAL A 139 2.50 5.20 7.73
C VAL A 139 1.69 5.71 6.54
N ALA A 140 1.86 6.96 6.12
CA ALA A 140 1.19 7.49 4.93
C ALA A 140 1.64 6.76 3.65
N TRP A 141 2.94 6.46 3.54
CA TRP A 141 3.50 5.65 2.46
C TRP A 141 2.95 4.21 2.47
N ILE A 142 2.89 3.57 3.63
CA ILE A 142 2.31 2.23 3.79
C ILE A 142 0.83 2.22 3.42
N ASN A 143 0.06 3.25 3.82
CA ASN A 143 -1.35 3.36 3.44
C ASN A 143 -1.51 3.47 1.92
N TYR A 144 -0.67 4.27 1.26
CA TYR A 144 -0.61 4.30 -0.20
C TYR A 144 -0.26 2.92 -0.78
N ARG A 145 0.90 2.35 -0.42
CA ARG A 145 1.45 1.14 -1.05
C ARG A 145 0.55 -0.08 -0.86
N TYR A 146 -0.03 -0.27 0.32
CA TYR A 146 -0.78 -1.48 0.67
C TYR A 146 -2.30 -1.38 0.49
N TYR A 147 -2.86 -0.16 0.49
CA TYR A 147 -4.29 0.05 0.31
C TYR A 147 -4.59 0.90 -0.92
N GLY A 148 -3.97 2.08 -1.03
CA GLY A 148 -4.23 3.02 -2.13
C GLY A 148 -3.91 2.47 -3.51
N ALA A 149 -2.66 2.06 -3.73
CA ALA A 149 -2.20 1.50 -5.00
C ALA A 149 -2.97 0.22 -5.35
N VAL A 150 -3.13 -0.69 -4.38
CA VAL A 150 -3.90 -1.93 -4.57
C VAL A 150 -5.35 -1.63 -4.98
N ALA A 151 -6.01 -0.67 -4.32
CA ALA A 151 -7.36 -0.25 -4.68
C ALA A 151 -7.42 0.37 -6.07
N LEU A 152 -6.48 1.25 -6.43
CA LEU A 152 -6.43 1.87 -7.77
C LEU A 152 -6.23 0.82 -8.86
N TYR A 153 -5.27 -0.10 -8.69
CA TYR A 153 -5.06 -1.19 -9.65
C TYR A 153 -6.28 -2.11 -9.74
N PHE A 154 -6.93 -2.40 -8.61
CA PHE A 154 -8.14 -3.21 -8.60
C PHE A 154 -9.31 -2.53 -9.34
N VAL A 155 -9.44 -1.21 -9.20
CA VAL A 155 -10.48 -0.41 -9.85
C VAL A 155 -10.31 -0.39 -11.37
N PHE A 156 -9.09 -0.15 -11.86
CA PHE A 156 -8.86 0.01 -13.30
C PHE A 156 -8.61 -1.29 -14.05
N PHE A 157 -7.98 -2.28 -13.39
CA PHE A 157 -7.54 -3.52 -14.02
C PHE A 157 -8.14 -4.77 -13.36
N GLY A 158 -9.07 -4.60 -12.41
CA GLY A 158 -9.74 -5.71 -11.74
C GLY A 158 -8.82 -6.54 -10.82
N PRO A 159 -9.22 -7.78 -10.50
CA PRO A 159 -8.45 -8.67 -9.62
C PRO A 159 -7.05 -8.97 -10.18
N VAL A 160 -6.90 -9.02 -11.50
CA VAL A 160 -5.63 -9.29 -12.18
C VAL A 160 -4.61 -8.20 -11.90
N GLY A 161 -5.01 -6.92 -12.02
CA GLY A 161 -4.10 -5.80 -11.76
C GLY A 161 -3.66 -5.69 -10.30
N ALA A 162 -4.58 -5.95 -9.36
CA ALA A 162 -4.25 -5.97 -7.95
C ALA A 162 -3.20 -7.05 -7.62
N VAL A 163 -3.37 -8.25 -8.17
CA VAL A 163 -2.42 -9.36 -7.99
C VAL A 163 -1.09 -9.06 -8.67
N LEU A 164 -1.10 -8.47 -9.86
CA LEU A 164 0.13 -8.06 -10.56
C LEU A 164 0.94 -7.07 -9.72
N TYR A 165 0.30 -5.99 -9.24
CA TYR A 165 0.95 -5.00 -8.40
C TYR A 165 1.50 -5.63 -7.11
N CYS A 166 0.70 -6.44 -6.42
CA CYS A 166 1.14 -7.11 -5.19
C CYS A 166 2.29 -8.10 -5.43
N SER A 167 2.30 -8.81 -6.56
CA SER A 167 3.42 -9.69 -6.95
C SER A 167 4.69 -8.89 -7.19
N VAL A 168 4.63 -7.82 -8.00
CA VAL A 168 5.81 -6.95 -8.25
C VAL A 168 6.34 -6.37 -6.94
N ARG A 169 5.45 -5.86 -6.09
CA ARG A 169 5.78 -5.36 -4.76
C ARG A 169 6.49 -6.42 -3.91
N TYR A 170 5.94 -7.62 -3.81
CA TYR A 170 6.51 -8.71 -3.02
C TYR A 170 7.91 -9.10 -3.50
N TYR A 171 8.08 -9.30 -4.81
CA TYR A 171 9.37 -9.71 -5.38
C TYR A 171 10.43 -8.60 -5.26
N PHE A 172 10.03 -7.33 -5.39
CA PHE A 172 10.92 -6.21 -5.10
C PHE A 172 11.41 -6.24 -3.64
N ASP A 173 10.49 -6.35 -2.68
CA ASP A 173 10.83 -6.39 -1.25
C ASP A 173 11.67 -7.64 -0.91
N LEU A 174 11.45 -8.78 -1.59
CA LEU A 174 12.23 -10.01 -1.45
C LEU A 174 13.67 -9.85 -1.98
N LEU A 175 13.83 -9.30 -3.19
CA LEU A 175 15.13 -9.11 -3.82
C LEU A 175 16.00 -8.11 -3.05
N MET A 176 15.39 -7.02 -2.58
CA MET A 176 16.04 -6.04 -1.70
C MET A 176 16.54 -6.67 -0.40
N LYS A 177 15.75 -7.51 0.27
CA LYS A 177 16.18 -8.22 1.49
C LYS A 177 17.38 -9.14 1.26
N HIS A 178 17.51 -9.71 0.07
CA HIS A 178 18.62 -10.58 -0.29
C HIS A 178 19.81 -9.83 -0.93
N ASN A 179 19.80 -8.49 -0.93
CA ASN A 179 20.82 -7.64 -1.58
C ASN A 179 21.06 -7.99 -3.06
N VAL A 180 20.02 -8.47 -3.76
CA VAL A 180 20.06 -8.73 -5.20
C VAL A 180 19.38 -7.56 -5.90
N SER A 181 20.15 -6.67 -6.52
CA SER A 181 19.58 -5.56 -7.28
C SER A 181 19.28 -5.97 -8.72
N HIS A 182 18.04 -5.75 -9.14
CA HIS A 182 17.62 -5.90 -10.52
C HIS A 182 17.02 -4.59 -11.04
N PRO A 183 17.76 -3.84 -11.88
CA PRO A 183 17.30 -2.54 -12.36
C PRO A 183 15.93 -2.56 -13.03
N TRP A 184 15.56 -3.67 -13.66
CA TRP A 184 14.25 -3.83 -14.33
C TRP A 184 13.09 -4.00 -13.36
N VAL A 185 13.28 -4.67 -12.22
CA VAL A 185 12.22 -4.82 -11.19
C VAL A 185 12.02 -3.47 -10.50
N ASP A 186 13.12 -2.77 -10.21
CA ASP A 186 13.10 -1.43 -9.64
C ASP A 186 12.39 -0.45 -10.60
N PHE A 187 12.72 -0.50 -11.89
CA PHE A 187 12.06 0.28 -12.93
C PHE A 187 10.59 -0.06 -13.07
N LEU A 188 10.23 -1.36 -13.03
CA LEU A 188 8.84 -1.80 -13.14
C LEU A 188 8.01 -1.28 -11.96
N LEU A 189 8.51 -1.41 -10.73
CA LEU A 189 7.82 -0.88 -9.55
C LEU A 189 7.72 0.65 -9.62
N LEU A 190 8.78 1.34 -10.03
CA LEU A 190 8.77 2.79 -10.22
C LEU A 190 7.70 3.21 -11.24
N ALA A 191 7.63 2.52 -12.39
CA ALA A 191 6.65 2.78 -13.43
C ALA A 191 5.21 2.51 -12.92
N LEU A 192 5.01 1.42 -12.18
CA LEU A 192 3.71 1.08 -11.60
C LEU A 192 3.28 2.05 -10.50
N ASP A 193 4.20 2.59 -9.71
CA ASP A 193 3.90 3.56 -8.65
C ASP A 193 3.81 5.01 -9.16
N TRP A 194 4.32 5.32 -10.36
CA TRP A 194 4.40 6.69 -10.88
C TRP A 194 3.04 7.40 -10.95
N LEU A 195 2.04 6.78 -11.60
CA LEU A 195 0.71 7.37 -11.76
C LEU A 195 -0.13 7.25 -10.47
N PRO A 196 -0.25 6.07 -9.83
CA PRO A 196 -1.08 5.91 -8.65
C PRO A 196 -0.62 6.78 -7.47
N ALA A 197 0.69 6.97 -7.27
CA ALA A 197 1.20 7.84 -6.20
C ALA A 197 0.75 9.30 -6.38
N ARG A 198 0.71 9.80 -7.62
CA ARG A 198 0.25 11.17 -7.95
C ARG A 198 -1.25 11.34 -7.72
N ILE A 199 -2.04 10.37 -8.17
CA ILE A 199 -3.50 10.36 -7.97
C ILE A 199 -3.82 10.27 -6.47
N PHE A 200 -3.16 9.36 -5.76
CA PHE A 200 -3.41 9.14 -4.34
C PHE A 200 -2.96 10.32 -3.46
N SER A 201 -1.79 10.90 -3.75
CA SER A 201 -1.31 12.10 -3.05
C SER A 201 -2.16 13.33 -3.34
N PHE A 202 -2.76 13.45 -4.54
CA PHE A 202 -3.75 14.49 -4.80
C PHE A 202 -4.99 14.34 -3.89
N GLY A 203 -5.38 13.11 -3.59
CA GLY A 203 -6.42 12.85 -2.59
C GLY A 203 -6.07 13.35 -1.17
N TYR A 204 -4.79 13.39 -0.78
CA TYR A 204 -4.37 14.06 0.46
C TYR A 204 -4.60 15.57 0.42
N VAL A 205 -4.37 16.20 -0.73
CA VAL A 205 -4.66 17.62 -0.92
C VAL A 205 -6.15 17.91 -0.73
N LEU A 206 -7.03 17.04 -1.26
CA LEU A 206 -8.47 17.19 -1.13
C LEU A 206 -9.02 16.88 0.27
N SER A 207 -8.39 15.94 0.98
CA SER A 207 -8.86 15.50 2.31
C SER A 207 -8.24 16.28 3.49
N GLY A 208 -7.25 17.12 3.23
CA GLY A 208 -6.55 17.95 4.21
C GLY A 208 -6.58 19.45 3.89
N GLN A 209 -5.50 20.15 4.24
CA GLN A 209 -5.24 21.56 3.94
C GLN A 209 -4.88 21.75 2.47
N PHE A 210 -5.91 22.01 1.66
CA PHE A 210 -5.79 22.17 0.21
C PHE A 210 -4.69 23.15 -0.20
N THR A 211 -4.63 24.36 0.37
CA THR A 211 -3.70 25.41 -0.05
C THR A 211 -2.23 25.01 0.11
N SER A 212 -1.89 24.37 1.23
CA SER A 212 -0.52 23.96 1.54
C SER A 212 -0.15 22.70 0.75
N GLY A 213 -1.03 21.69 0.77
CA GLY A 213 -0.85 20.44 0.04
C GLY A 213 -0.74 20.65 -1.46
N PHE A 214 -1.60 21.47 -2.07
CA PHE A 214 -1.61 21.70 -3.52
C PHE A 214 -0.32 22.36 -4.01
N LYS A 215 0.26 23.29 -3.23
CA LYS A 215 1.54 23.94 -3.58
C LYS A 215 2.67 22.91 -3.66
N VAL A 216 2.76 21.99 -2.71
CA VAL A 216 3.79 20.93 -2.66
C VAL A 216 3.52 19.88 -3.74
N TRP A 217 2.29 19.39 -3.83
CA TRP A 217 1.89 18.41 -4.83
C TRP A 217 2.15 18.92 -6.26
N ARG A 218 1.73 20.14 -6.59
CA ARG A 218 1.90 20.70 -7.95
C ARG A 218 3.37 20.77 -8.37
N ARG A 219 4.28 21.08 -7.43
CA ARG A 219 5.74 21.12 -7.70
C ARG A 219 6.31 19.74 -8.02
N GLN A 220 5.72 18.68 -7.48
CA GLN A 220 6.22 17.31 -7.63
C GLN A 220 5.47 16.51 -8.71
N ALA A 221 4.20 16.82 -8.93
CA ALA A 221 3.34 16.13 -9.89
C ALA A 221 3.91 16.22 -11.32
N LEU A 222 4.49 17.37 -11.69
CA LEU A 222 5.08 17.62 -13.00
C LEU A 222 6.53 17.13 -13.13
N THR A 223 7.19 16.78 -12.02
CA THR A 223 8.58 16.34 -12.02
C THR A 223 8.62 14.82 -12.17
N LEU A 224 9.09 14.33 -13.32
CA LEU A 224 9.09 12.90 -13.66
C LEU A 224 10.08 12.06 -12.83
N GLN A 225 11.12 12.70 -12.27
CA GLN A 225 12.23 12.01 -11.60
C GLN A 225 12.00 11.75 -10.10
N ASN A 226 10.95 12.30 -9.51
CA ASN A 226 10.72 12.16 -8.07
C ASN A 226 10.25 10.75 -7.71
N ASN A 227 10.80 10.21 -6.62
CA ASN A 227 10.38 8.94 -6.06
C ASN A 227 8.90 9.02 -5.62
N ALA A 228 8.13 7.95 -5.87
CA ALA A 228 6.75 7.83 -5.44
C ALA A 228 6.58 8.02 -3.92
N ARG A 229 7.58 7.62 -3.13
CA ARG A 229 7.58 7.83 -1.67
C ARG A 229 7.60 9.31 -1.31
N ASP A 230 8.49 10.08 -1.93
CA ASP A 230 8.69 11.49 -1.59
C ASP A 230 7.44 12.32 -1.87
N ILE A 231 6.79 12.09 -3.02
CA ILE A 231 5.56 12.81 -3.35
C ILE A 231 4.42 12.49 -2.38
N VAL A 232 4.28 11.23 -1.96
CA VAL A 232 3.24 10.82 -1.00
C VAL A 232 3.52 11.40 0.37
N CYS A 233 4.75 11.25 0.90
CA CYS A 233 5.11 11.71 2.24
C CYS A 233 5.08 13.23 2.35
N GLN A 234 5.74 13.95 1.42
CA GLN A 234 5.81 15.41 1.48
C GLN A 234 4.45 16.07 1.26
N THR A 235 3.61 15.51 0.37
CA THR A 235 2.25 16.00 0.18
C THR A 235 1.40 15.74 1.42
N ALA A 236 1.52 14.57 2.06
CA ALA A 236 0.81 14.26 3.29
C ALA A 236 1.20 15.19 4.44
N SER A 237 2.49 15.38 4.68
CA SER A 237 3.04 16.27 5.71
C SER A 237 2.62 17.74 5.49
N ALA A 238 2.51 18.18 4.23
CA ALA A 238 2.04 19.53 3.89
C ALA A 238 0.52 19.69 3.94
N ALA A 239 -0.24 18.60 3.75
CA ALA A 239 -1.70 18.62 3.77
C ALA A 239 -2.27 18.49 5.19
N GLU A 240 -1.53 18.01 6.18
CA GLU A 240 -2.02 17.91 7.56
C GLU A 240 -1.40 19.00 8.45
N SER A 241 -2.20 19.62 9.33
CA SER A 241 -1.65 20.41 10.43
C SER A 241 -0.94 19.48 11.41
N ILE A 242 0.39 19.39 11.30
CA ILE A 242 1.20 18.69 12.27
C ILE A 242 1.10 19.47 13.59
N PRO A 243 0.60 18.86 14.67
CA PRO A 243 0.48 19.54 15.96
C PRO A 243 1.87 19.96 16.47
N PRO A 244 1.95 21.05 17.24
CA PRO A 244 3.21 21.50 17.81
C PRO A 244 3.86 20.39 18.63
N GLN A 245 5.20 20.38 18.63
CA GLN A 245 5.99 19.40 19.38
C GLN A 245 5.55 19.40 20.85
N SER A 246 5.18 18.23 21.36
CA SER A 246 4.82 18.04 22.77
C SER A 246 6.08 17.83 23.62
N HIS A 247 5.96 18.05 24.93
CA HIS A 247 7.03 17.76 25.91
C HIS A 247 7.29 16.25 26.10
N ALA A 248 6.44 15.38 25.53
CA ALA A 248 6.68 13.94 25.51
C ALA A 248 7.89 13.61 24.62
N PRO A 249 8.70 12.59 24.96
CA PRO A 249 9.89 12.23 24.20
C PRO A 249 9.56 11.91 22.73
N ILE A 250 8.40 11.29 22.48
CA ILE A 250 7.90 10.98 21.13
C ILE A 250 6.53 11.61 20.90
N CYS A 251 6.40 12.41 19.84
CA CYS A 251 5.12 13.00 19.45
C CYS A 251 4.24 11.98 18.70
N VAL A 252 3.41 11.24 19.43
CA VAL A 252 2.43 10.29 18.84
C VAL A 252 1.36 11.00 18.01
N GLN A 253 1.06 12.25 18.36
CA GLN A 253 -0.02 13.01 17.75
C GLN A 253 0.24 13.29 16.27
N SER A 254 1.49 13.53 15.86
CA SER A 254 1.84 13.71 14.44
C SER A 254 1.59 12.44 13.63
N THR A 255 1.97 11.27 14.16
CA THR A 255 1.69 9.98 13.55
C THR A 255 0.19 9.73 13.40
N LEU A 256 -0.59 10.03 14.45
CA LEU A 256 -2.05 9.85 14.44
C LEU A 256 -2.75 10.81 13.47
N ALA A 257 -2.27 12.05 13.34
CA ALA A 257 -2.80 13.02 12.39
C ALA A 257 -2.63 12.54 10.93
N LEU A 258 -1.42 12.08 10.56
CA LEU A 258 -1.16 11.53 9.22
C LEU A 258 -1.93 10.23 8.95
N LEU A 259 -2.13 9.39 9.97
CA LEU A 259 -3.02 8.23 9.87
C LEU A 259 -4.48 8.63 9.67
N ALA A 260 -4.96 9.67 10.35
CA ALA A 260 -6.33 10.17 10.20
C ALA A 260 -6.55 10.78 8.82
N LEU A 261 -5.58 11.52 8.28
CA LEU A 261 -5.57 11.96 6.88
C LEU A 261 -5.64 10.75 5.93
N SER A 262 -4.83 9.72 6.15
CA SER A 262 -4.82 8.49 5.35
C SER A 262 -6.19 7.80 5.30
N LYS A 263 -6.88 7.72 6.44
CA LYS A 263 -8.24 7.17 6.50
C LYS A 263 -9.25 8.00 5.71
N ARG A 264 -9.23 9.33 5.86
CA ARG A 264 -10.11 10.24 5.10
C ARG A 264 -9.87 10.12 3.59
N ASN A 265 -8.61 10.04 3.17
CA ASN A 265 -8.27 9.87 1.76
C ASN A 265 -8.80 8.55 1.18
N LEU A 266 -8.75 7.46 1.94
CA LEU A 266 -9.32 6.18 1.51
C LEU A 266 -10.85 6.25 1.38
N PHE A 267 -11.54 6.95 2.30
CA PHE A 267 -12.98 7.20 2.15
C PHE A 267 -13.28 8.06 0.91
N LEU A 268 -12.46 9.08 0.63
CA LEU A 268 -12.58 9.90 -0.57
C LEU A 268 -12.40 9.05 -1.83
N LEU A 269 -11.40 8.16 -1.86
CA LEU A 269 -11.18 7.24 -2.99
C LEU A 269 -12.39 6.34 -3.24
N VAL A 270 -12.95 5.74 -2.20
CA VAL A 270 -14.15 4.88 -2.32
C VAL A 270 -15.37 5.70 -2.75
N THR A 271 -15.52 6.93 -2.26
CA THR A 271 -16.62 7.82 -2.65
C THR A 271 -16.52 8.23 -4.11
N THR A 272 -15.33 8.62 -4.57
CA THR A 272 -15.07 8.93 -5.99
C THR A 272 -15.32 7.72 -6.87
N LEU A 273 -14.88 6.52 -6.44
CA LEU A 273 -15.18 5.28 -7.13
C LEU A 273 -16.69 5.05 -7.25
N ALA A 274 -17.45 5.28 -6.17
CA ALA A 274 -18.91 5.17 -6.19
C ALA A 274 -19.55 6.08 -7.21
N VAL A 275 -19.12 7.33 -7.26
CA VAL A 275 -19.58 8.29 -8.26
C VAL A 275 -19.23 7.83 -9.68
N LEU A 276 -17.98 7.39 -9.93
CA LEU A 276 -17.55 6.90 -11.24
C LEU A 276 -18.31 5.66 -11.70
N THR A 277 -18.62 4.73 -10.78
CA THR A 277 -19.44 3.55 -11.07
C THR A 277 -20.88 3.93 -11.39
N ILE A 278 -21.49 4.88 -10.68
CA ILE A 278 -22.85 5.37 -10.96
C ILE A 278 -22.93 6.01 -12.35
N PHE A 279 -21.91 6.77 -12.75
CA PHE A 279 -21.83 7.38 -14.08
C PHE A 279 -21.41 6.40 -15.20
N GLY A 280 -21.15 5.13 -14.87
CA GLY A 280 -20.78 4.10 -15.85
C GLY A 280 -19.38 4.25 -16.43
N VAL A 281 -18.49 5.02 -15.80
CA VAL A 281 -17.10 5.20 -16.24
C VAL A 281 -16.24 3.98 -15.86
N VAL A 282 -16.62 3.29 -14.77
CA VAL A 282 -15.92 2.11 -14.24
C VAL A 282 -16.93 0.98 -14.03
N HIS A 283 -16.60 -0.22 -14.52
CA HIS A 283 -17.45 -1.42 -14.45
C HIS A 283 -17.07 -2.37 -13.30
#